data_AF-A0A5B8IG98-F1
#
_entry.id   AF-A0A5B8IG98-F1
#
_cell.length_a   1.000
_cell.length_b   1.000
_cell.length_c   1.000
_cell.angle_alpha   90.00
_cell.angle_beta   90.00
_cell.angle_gamma   90.00
#
_symmetry.space_group_name_H-M   'P 1'
#
loop_
_entity.id
_entity.type
_entity.pdbx_description
1 polymer ?
#
loop_
_entity_poly.entity_id
_entity_poly.type
_entity_poly.pdbx_seq_one_letter_code
_entity_poly.pdbx_strand_id
1 'polypeptide(L)'
;MNFNSRTSRTPLALASTALMASLLLTGCGQGTDPGTKESSGSATSAPTAPSENQSENSVDQNALLKINDKLSADLGENYVQGWIKNGQLHVSTTDEGQLAAIEEAGAVGHIVKHSSQELRQAIEKIMTWQGKQENPIRNSIHAYSLNPETGGITLSVDKSQIEAITKLIEADQPVGDIPVDFKSSGGIGSPAKS
;
A
#
# COMPACT_ATOMS: atom_id res chain seq x y z
N MET A 1 52.67 -17.94 -25.02
CA MET A 1 52.14 -17.09 -26.11
C MET A 1 51.07 -16.18 -25.52
N ASN A 2 51.25 -14.88 -25.73
CA ASN A 2 50.48 -13.76 -25.18
C ASN A 2 49.04 -13.72 -25.71
N PHE A 3 48.08 -13.38 -24.86
CA PHE A 3 47.02 -12.44 -25.25
C PHE A 3 46.75 -11.45 -24.11
N ASN A 4 46.97 -10.18 -24.46
CA ASN A 4 46.94 -9.00 -23.61
C ASN A 4 45.53 -8.65 -23.12
N SER A 5 45.46 -8.24 -21.86
CA SER A 5 44.36 -7.48 -21.26
C SER A 5 44.27 -6.08 -21.88
N ARG A 6 43.07 -5.63 -22.24
CA ARG A 6 42.74 -4.20 -22.32
C ARG A 6 41.39 -3.91 -21.69
N THR A 7 41.46 -3.22 -20.57
CA THR A 7 40.43 -2.42 -19.94
C THR A 7 39.98 -1.29 -20.86
N SER A 8 38.68 -0.98 -20.86
CA SER A 8 38.17 0.34 -21.22
C SER A 8 37.01 0.68 -20.32
N ARG A 9 37.29 1.60 -19.39
CA ARG A 9 36.30 2.34 -18.61
C ARG A 9 36.01 3.61 -19.40
N THR A 10 34.74 3.89 -19.66
CA THR A 10 34.30 5.17 -20.24
C THR A 10 33.22 5.74 -19.33
N PRO A 11 33.49 6.85 -18.61
CA PRO A 11 32.44 7.63 -17.97
C PRO A 11 31.98 8.75 -18.92
N LEU A 12 30.67 8.83 -19.16
CA LEU A 12 29.98 9.98 -19.78
C LEU A 12 28.76 10.25 -18.89
N ALA A 13 28.88 11.21 -17.99
CA ALA A 13 28.57 12.63 -18.16
C ALA A 13 27.12 12.93 -17.74
N LEU A 14 26.99 13.55 -16.57
CA LEU A 14 25.78 14.15 -16.02
C LEU A 14 25.30 15.30 -16.92
N ALA A 15 24.02 15.32 -17.25
CA ALA A 15 23.34 16.47 -17.82
C ALA A 15 22.09 16.79 -16.98
N SER A 16 22.23 17.79 -16.12
CA SER A 16 21.15 18.46 -15.41
C SER A 16 20.41 19.40 -16.34
N THR A 17 19.08 19.31 -16.38
CA THR A 17 18.22 20.46 -16.69
C THR A 17 16.93 20.33 -15.90
N ALA A 18 16.84 21.12 -14.83
CA ALA A 18 15.61 21.41 -14.10
C ALA A 18 14.87 22.53 -14.84
N LEU A 19 13.59 22.34 -15.12
CA LEU A 19 12.66 23.41 -15.46
C LEU A 19 11.45 23.29 -14.54
N MET A 20 11.45 24.13 -13.50
CA MET A 20 10.31 24.43 -12.65
C MET A 20 9.36 25.35 -13.45
N ALA A 21 8.12 24.92 -13.64
CA ALA A 21 7.03 25.78 -14.09
C ALA A 21 5.94 25.78 -13.03
N SER A 22 5.96 26.80 -12.18
CA SER A 22 4.92 27.12 -11.21
C SER A 22 3.76 27.84 -11.92
N LEU A 23 2.60 27.19 -12.00
CA LEU A 23 1.34 27.81 -12.37
C LEU A 23 0.56 28.17 -11.11
N LEU A 24 0.66 29.44 -10.71
CA LEU A 24 -0.28 30.08 -9.78
C LEU A 24 -1.47 30.59 -10.59
N LEU A 25 -2.66 30.02 -10.38
CA LEU A 25 -3.92 30.69 -10.72
C LEU A 25 -4.83 30.76 -9.50
N THR A 26 -4.71 31.91 -8.83
CA THR A 26 -5.79 32.78 -8.33
C THR A 26 -7.18 32.16 -8.17
N GLY A 27 -7.63 32.11 -6.92
CA GLY A 27 -9.02 31.90 -6.56
C GLY A 27 -9.91 33.05 -7.01
N CYS A 28 -11.11 32.71 -7.47
CA CYS A 28 -12.25 33.61 -7.56
C CYS A 28 -13.08 33.45 -6.29
N GLY A 29 -12.81 34.31 -5.31
CA GLY A 29 -13.84 34.74 -4.37
C GLY A 29 -14.61 35.92 -4.97
N GLN A 30 -15.77 36.18 -4.36
CA GLN A 30 -16.58 37.41 -4.45
C GLN A 30 -17.82 37.34 -5.36
N GLY A 31 -18.93 36.94 -4.74
CA GLY A 31 -20.27 37.36 -5.12
C GLY A 31 -20.94 38.01 -3.90
N THR A 32 -20.81 39.32 -3.78
CA THR A 32 -21.61 40.19 -2.90
C THR A 32 -22.62 40.91 -3.77
N ASP A 33 -23.91 40.88 -3.40
CA ASP A 33 -24.78 42.07 -3.47
C ASP A 33 -26.06 41.90 -2.63
N PRO A 34 -26.69 43.01 -2.20
CA PRO A 34 -27.39 43.15 -0.94
C PRO A 34 -28.91 43.37 -1.17
N GLY A 35 -29.71 43.18 -0.14
CA GLY A 35 -31.16 43.39 -0.25
C GLY A 35 -31.82 43.46 1.11
N THR A 36 -31.92 44.68 1.62
CA THR A 36 -32.59 45.13 2.84
C THR A 36 -34.01 44.59 3.06
N LYS A 37 -34.35 44.27 4.33
CA LYS A 37 -35.49 44.85 5.08
C LYS A 37 -35.51 44.41 6.55
N GLU A 38 -35.50 45.38 7.46
CA GLU A 38 -35.89 45.25 8.87
C GLU A 38 -37.37 44.87 9.02
N SER A 39 -37.68 44.01 9.99
CA SER A 39 -38.79 44.26 10.94
C SER A 39 -38.67 43.32 12.16
N SER A 40 -38.93 43.90 13.32
CA SER A 40 -38.79 43.37 14.68
C SER A 40 -39.63 42.14 15.00
N GLY A 41 -39.13 41.28 15.91
CA GLY A 41 -39.99 40.45 16.76
C GLY A 41 -39.43 39.10 17.19
N SER A 42 -39.05 39.02 18.47
CA SER A 42 -39.14 37.86 19.36
C SER A 42 -38.25 36.61 19.14
N ALA A 43 -37.48 36.36 20.21
CA ALA A 43 -37.27 35.07 20.86
C ALA A 43 -36.26 34.08 20.26
N THR A 44 -35.22 33.85 21.07
CA THR A 44 -34.74 32.52 21.48
C THR A 44 -33.63 31.86 20.63
N SER A 45 -32.60 31.50 21.40
CA SER A 45 -31.54 30.54 21.15
C SER A 45 -30.35 31.00 20.30
N ALA A 46 -29.25 31.23 21.01
CA ALA A 46 -27.90 31.13 20.47
C ALA A 46 -27.70 29.77 19.77
N PRO A 47 -27.03 29.71 18.61
CA PRO A 47 -26.52 28.45 18.11
C PRO A 47 -25.28 28.11 18.94
N THR A 48 -25.48 27.31 19.97
CA THR A 48 -24.40 26.50 20.54
C THR A 48 -23.78 25.71 19.39
N ALA A 49 -22.47 25.80 19.26
CA ALA A 49 -21.66 25.01 18.33
C ALA A 49 -22.13 23.54 18.34
N PRO A 50 -21.99 22.80 17.22
CA PRO A 50 -22.06 21.35 17.31
C PRO A 50 -20.95 20.92 18.25
N SER A 51 -21.31 20.50 19.47
CA SER A 51 -20.45 19.67 20.27
C SER A 51 -20.14 18.46 19.40
N GLU A 52 -18.91 18.42 18.90
CA GLU A 52 -18.29 17.19 18.44
C GLU A 52 -18.52 16.18 19.56
N ASN A 53 -19.40 15.22 19.25
CA ASN A 53 -19.59 14.02 20.03
C ASN A 53 -18.27 13.24 19.87
N GLN A 54 -17.23 13.65 20.60
CA GLN A 54 -16.02 12.87 20.76
C GLN A 54 -16.44 11.61 21.50
N SER A 55 -16.70 10.57 20.72
CA SER A 55 -16.78 9.22 21.23
C SER A 55 -15.40 8.87 21.76
N GLU A 56 -15.22 8.87 23.08
CA GLU A 56 -13.99 8.57 23.83
C GLU A 56 -13.45 7.13 23.63
N ASN A 57 -13.81 6.43 22.56
CA ASN A 57 -13.20 5.15 22.22
C ASN A 57 -13.17 4.84 20.71
N SER A 58 -13.23 5.86 19.86
CA SER A 58 -13.00 5.67 18.42
C SER A 58 -11.51 5.81 18.13
N VAL A 59 -10.89 4.74 17.61
CA VAL A 59 -9.53 4.78 17.06
C VAL A 59 -9.46 5.87 16.00
N ASP A 60 -8.57 6.84 16.19
CA ASP A 60 -8.34 7.88 15.18
C ASP A 60 -7.56 7.30 13.99
N GLN A 61 -8.31 6.88 12.98
CA GLN A 61 -7.75 6.30 11.75
C GLN A 61 -6.85 7.31 11.00
N ASN A 62 -7.15 8.61 11.06
CA ASN A 62 -6.31 9.61 10.40
C ASN A 62 -4.96 9.76 11.10
N ALA A 63 -4.94 9.65 12.43
CA ALA A 63 -3.69 9.60 13.18
C ALA A 63 -2.85 8.38 12.80
N LEU A 64 -3.45 7.19 12.72
CA LEU A 64 -2.75 5.97 12.32
C LEU A 64 -2.18 6.05 10.90
N LEU A 65 -2.92 6.63 9.94
CA LEU A 65 -2.42 6.84 8.58
C LEU A 65 -1.22 7.78 8.54
N LYS A 66 -1.26 8.89 9.29
CA LYS A 66 -0.12 9.83 9.40
C LYS A 66 1.12 9.17 10.00
N ILE A 67 0.94 8.35 11.03
CA ILE A 67 2.04 7.58 11.64
C ILE A 67 2.63 6.61 10.61
N ASN A 68 1.78 5.90 9.87
CA ASN A 68 2.24 4.99 8.81
C ASN A 68 3.02 5.72 7.71
N ASP A 69 2.56 6.88 7.27
CA ASP A 69 3.26 7.67 6.25
C ASP A 69 4.63 8.15 6.75
N LYS A 70 4.71 8.58 8.02
CA LYS A 70 5.97 8.95 8.67
C LYS A 70 6.92 7.75 8.75
N LEU A 71 6.44 6.61 9.24
CA LEU A 71 7.25 5.39 9.34
C LEU A 71 7.72 4.92 7.95
N SER A 72 6.86 4.95 6.94
CA SER A 72 7.23 4.63 5.55
C SER A 72 8.40 5.50 5.06
N ALA A 73 8.37 6.80 5.36
CA ALA A 73 9.44 7.72 4.99
C ALA A 73 10.73 7.51 5.80
N ASP A 74 10.61 7.31 7.12
CA ASP A 74 11.75 7.21 8.04
C ASP A 74 12.50 5.87 7.86
N LEU A 75 11.78 4.77 7.60
CA LEU A 75 12.36 3.45 7.42
C LEU A 75 12.88 3.23 5.99
N GLY A 76 12.35 3.96 5.01
CA GLY A 76 12.82 3.93 3.63
C GLY A 76 12.70 2.55 2.98
N GLU A 77 13.78 2.05 2.39
CA GLU A 77 13.79 0.75 1.69
C GLU A 77 13.53 -0.45 2.62
N ASN A 78 13.78 -0.28 3.92
CA ASN A 78 13.55 -1.32 4.91
C ASN A 78 12.06 -1.46 5.25
N TYR A 79 11.25 -0.41 5.02
CA TYR A 79 9.78 -0.47 5.17
C TYR A 79 9.18 -1.45 4.16
N VAL A 80 8.46 -2.45 4.66
CA VAL A 80 7.79 -3.42 3.80
C VAL A 80 6.35 -3.01 3.55
N GLN A 81 5.51 -2.98 4.60
CA GLN A 81 4.15 -2.46 4.54
C GLN A 81 3.54 -2.30 5.94
N GLY A 82 2.66 -1.31 6.09
CA GLY A 82 1.81 -1.13 7.27
C GLY A 82 0.37 -1.60 7.07
N TRP A 83 -0.25 -2.09 8.13
CA TRP A 83 -1.66 -2.49 8.16
C TRP A 83 -2.29 -2.20 9.52
N ILE A 84 -3.61 -2.06 9.55
CA ILE A 84 -4.35 -1.86 10.81
C ILE A 84 -4.97 -3.18 11.23
N LYS A 85 -4.70 -3.60 12.47
CA LYS A 85 -5.28 -4.80 13.08
C LYS A 85 -5.67 -4.45 14.51
N ASN A 86 -6.89 -4.81 14.91
CA ASN A 86 -7.43 -4.55 16.25
C ASN A 86 -7.32 -3.08 16.70
N GLY A 87 -7.44 -2.12 15.76
CA GLY A 87 -7.34 -0.69 16.07
C GLY A 87 -5.92 -0.16 16.27
N GLN A 88 -4.90 -0.97 16.00
CA GLN A 88 -3.49 -0.58 16.10
C GLN A 88 -2.82 -0.65 14.73
N LEU A 89 -1.84 0.24 14.50
CA LEU A 89 -0.97 0.14 13.33
C LEU A 89 0.09 -0.93 13.58
N HIS A 90 0.22 -1.85 12.64
CA HIS A 90 1.30 -2.81 12.54
C HIS A 90 2.16 -2.42 11.33
N VAL A 91 3.48 -2.55 11.45
CA VAL A 91 4.42 -2.24 10.37
C VAL A 91 5.45 -3.36 10.28
N SER A 92 5.64 -3.89 9.07
CA SER A 92 6.74 -4.81 8.80
C SER A 92 7.96 -4.09 8.25
N THR A 93 9.13 -4.52 8.72
CA THR A 93 10.44 -4.06 8.27
C THR A 93 11.38 -5.24 8.04
N THR A 94 12.38 -5.05 7.19
CA THR A 94 13.47 -6.03 6.99
C THR A 94 14.66 -5.79 7.94
N ASP A 95 14.64 -4.70 8.69
CA ASP A 95 15.74 -4.30 9.57
C ASP A 95 15.32 -4.33 11.04
N GLU A 96 15.89 -5.28 11.80
CA GLU A 96 15.71 -5.41 13.24
C GLU A 96 16.13 -4.14 14.00
N GLY A 97 17.11 -3.40 13.49
CA GLY A 97 17.58 -2.15 14.08
C GLY A 97 16.54 -1.02 14.07
N GLN A 98 15.47 -1.16 13.28
CA GLN A 98 14.40 -0.16 13.16
C GLN A 98 13.16 -0.46 14.00
N LEU A 99 13.10 -1.59 14.71
CA LEU A 99 11.93 -1.94 15.54
C LEU A 99 11.63 -0.88 16.60
N ALA A 100 12.68 -0.37 17.27
CA ALA A 100 12.52 0.65 18.29
C ALA A 100 11.83 1.91 17.75
N ALA A 101 12.18 2.35 16.53
CA ALA A 101 11.56 3.50 15.89
C ALA A 101 10.07 3.26 15.58
N ILE A 102 9.69 2.03 15.21
CA ILE A 102 8.29 1.65 14.97
C ILE A 102 7.49 1.68 16.29
N GLU A 103 8.06 1.10 17.35
CA GLU A 103 7.42 1.01 18.67
C GLU A 103 7.29 2.38 19.34
N GLU A 104 8.32 3.23 19.24
CA GLU A 104 8.29 4.63 19.71
C GLU A 104 7.20 5.46 19.01
N ALA A 105 6.88 5.13 17.75
CA ALA A 105 5.79 5.75 17.01
C ALA A 105 4.40 5.20 17.40
N GLY A 106 4.32 4.24 18.33
CA GLY A 106 3.07 3.64 18.82
C GLY A 106 2.54 2.50 17.94
N ALA A 107 3.33 2.02 16.99
CA ALA A 107 2.99 0.89 16.13
C ALA A 107 3.61 -0.42 16.63
N VAL A 108 3.08 -1.55 16.16
CA VAL A 108 3.67 -2.88 16.41
C VAL A 108 4.61 -3.23 15.27
N GLY A 109 5.90 -3.39 15.57
CA GLY A 109 6.91 -3.80 14.59
C GLY A 109 6.90 -5.30 14.31
N HIS A 110 7.12 -5.67 13.05
CA HIS A 110 7.27 -7.06 12.59
C HIS A 110 8.52 -7.18 11.74
N ILE A 111 9.37 -8.18 12.02
CA ILE A 111 10.52 -8.47 11.17
C ILE A 111 10.15 -9.52 10.13
N VAL A 112 10.41 -9.18 8.87
CA VAL A 112 10.20 -10.05 7.74
C VAL A 112 11.48 -10.17 6.91
N LYS A 113 11.63 -11.30 6.23
CA LYS A 113 12.85 -11.61 5.48
C LYS A 113 12.97 -10.83 4.16
N HIS A 114 11.84 -10.59 3.50
CA HIS A 114 11.81 -10.07 2.13
C HIS A 114 11.32 -8.62 2.11
N SER A 115 12.01 -7.80 1.34
CA SER A 115 11.67 -6.41 1.08
C SER A 115 10.37 -6.26 0.29
N SER A 116 9.77 -5.07 0.37
CA SER A 116 8.59 -4.72 -0.42
C SER A 116 8.83 -4.89 -1.94
N GLN A 117 10.07 -4.68 -2.40
CA GLN A 117 10.44 -4.86 -3.81
C GLN A 117 10.50 -6.33 -4.22
N GLU A 118 11.13 -7.18 -3.40
CA GLU A 118 11.20 -8.63 -3.65
C GLU A 118 9.80 -9.26 -3.69
N LEU A 119 8.89 -8.84 -2.80
CA LEU A 119 7.51 -9.32 -2.79
C LEU A 119 6.73 -8.91 -4.04
N ARG A 120 6.96 -7.70 -4.56
CA ARG A 120 6.36 -7.27 -5.85
C ARG A 120 6.91 -8.08 -7.03
N GLN A 121 8.20 -8.35 -7.05
CA GLN A 121 8.81 -9.22 -8.06
C GLN A 121 8.30 -10.66 -7.95
N ALA A 122 8.01 -11.14 -6.73
CA ALA A 122 7.39 -12.45 -6.52
C ALA A 122 6.00 -12.51 -7.16
N ILE A 123 5.18 -11.46 -7.02
CA ILE A 123 3.89 -11.35 -7.70
C ILE A 123 4.06 -11.46 -9.23
N GLU A 124 5.01 -10.73 -9.81
CA GLU A 124 5.28 -10.78 -11.26
C GLU A 124 5.68 -12.20 -11.73
N LYS A 125 6.50 -12.90 -10.93
CA LYS A 125 6.87 -14.30 -11.18
C LYS A 125 5.66 -15.22 -11.13
N ILE A 126 4.77 -15.08 -10.15
CA ILE A 126 3.51 -15.84 -10.08
C ILE A 126 2.64 -15.54 -11.28
N MET A 127 2.47 -14.28 -11.68
CA MET A 127 1.65 -13.91 -12.85
C MET A 127 2.21 -14.56 -14.13
N THR A 128 3.53 -14.54 -14.29
CA THR A 128 4.21 -15.19 -15.42
C THR A 128 4.04 -16.71 -15.39
N TRP A 129 4.19 -17.32 -14.22
CA TRP A 129 3.98 -18.75 -14.01
C TRP A 129 2.53 -19.16 -14.32
N GLN A 130 1.55 -18.41 -13.81
CA GLN A 130 0.13 -18.64 -14.03
C GLN A 130 -0.23 -18.56 -15.52
N GLY A 131 0.37 -17.61 -16.26
CA GLY A 131 0.16 -17.49 -17.71
C GLY A 131 0.59 -18.72 -18.51
N LYS A 132 1.46 -19.57 -17.95
CA LYS A 132 1.91 -20.83 -18.56
C LYS A 132 1.03 -22.03 -18.21
N GLN A 133 0.14 -21.88 -17.22
CA GLN A 133 -0.74 -22.96 -16.78
C GLN A 133 -1.89 -23.19 -17.77
N GLU A 134 -2.52 -24.35 -17.70
CA GLU A 134 -3.74 -24.64 -18.46
C GLU A 134 -5.00 -24.19 -17.70
N ASN A 135 -6.12 -24.08 -18.40
CA ASN A 135 -7.41 -23.87 -17.75
C ASN A 135 -7.80 -25.13 -16.94
N PRO A 136 -8.41 -24.98 -15.75
CA PRO A 136 -8.91 -23.72 -15.16
C PRO A 136 -7.87 -22.92 -14.37
N ILE A 137 -6.67 -23.46 -14.11
CA ILE A 137 -5.63 -22.84 -13.25
C ILE A 137 -5.18 -21.48 -13.76
N ARG A 138 -5.04 -21.32 -15.08
CA ARG A 138 -4.66 -20.04 -15.70
C ARG A 138 -5.54 -18.87 -15.26
N ASN A 139 -6.83 -19.12 -15.00
CA ASN A 139 -7.81 -18.06 -14.73
C ASN A 139 -8.30 -18.03 -13.28
N SER A 140 -7.78 -18.89 -12.41
CA SER A 140 -8.33 -19.08 -11.07
C SER A 140 -7.70 -18.18 -10.00
N ILE A 141 -6.58 -17.51 -10.25
CA ILE A 141 -6.05 -16.46 -9.37
C ILE A 141 -6.63 -15.12 -9.82
N HIS A 142 -7.43 -14.50 -8.95
CA HIS A 142 -8.18 -13.27 -9.23
C HIS A 142 -7.49 -12.00 -8.72
N ALA A 143 -6.62 -12.11 -7.71
CA ALA A 143 -5.87 -10.97 -7.18
C ALA A 143 -4.61 -11.42 -6.42
N TYR A 144 -3.64 -10.52 -6.36
CA TYR A 144 -2.36 -10.70 -5.67
C TYR A 144 -2.18 -9.53 -4.70
N SER A 145 -1.77 -9.82 -3.48
CA SER A 145 -1.42 -8.79 -2.50
C SER A 145 -0.15 -9.19 -1.77
N LEU A 146 0.58 -8.20 -1.26
CA LEU A 146 1.62 -8.45 -0.29
C LEU A 146 0.97 -8.95 1.01
N ASN A 147 1.67 -9.81 1.74
CA ASN A 147 1.29 -10.22 3.09
C ASN A 147 2.39 -9.80 4.07
N PRO A 148 2.29 -8.61 4.69
CA PRO A 148 3.31 -8.15 5.62
C PRO A 148 3.31 -8.90 6.95
N GLU A 149 2.25 -9.64 7.29
CA GLU A 149 2.20 -10.44 8.52
C GLU A 149 3.06 -11.71 8.39
N THR A 150 3.11 -12.33 7.20
CA THR A 150 3.95 -13.51 6.93
C THR A 150 5.27 -13.17 6.24
N GLY A 151 5.45 -11.93 5.79
CA GLY A 151 6.60 -11.53 4.98
C GLY A 151 6.59 -12.15 3.58
N GLY A 152 5.39 -12.38 3.03
CA GLY A 152 5.16 -13.09 1.77
C GLY A 152 4.12 -12.43 0.89
N ILE A 153 3.40 -13.23 0.11
CA ILE A 153 2.30 -12.79 -0.76
C ILE A 153 1.03 -13.59 -0.47
N THR A 154 -0.13 -12.99 -0.72
CA THR A 154 -1.42 -13.67 -0.68
C THR A 154 -2.05 -13.71 -2.06
N LEU A 155 -2.47 -14.90 -2.48
CA LEU A 155 -3.20 -15.15 -3.72
C LEU A 155 -4.69 -15.31 -3.42
N SER A 156 -5.51 -14.51 -4.09
CA SER A 156 -6.98 -14.63 -4.02
C SER A 156 -7.43 -15.58 -5.11
N VAL A 157 -7.87 -16.78 -4.74
CA VAL A 157 -8.05 -17.90 -5.67
C VAL A 157 -9.49 -18.39 -5.67
N ASP A 158 -10.00 -18.80 -6.84
CA ASP A 158 -11.26 -19.56 -6.95
C ASP A 158 -11.25 -20.72 -5.95
N LYS A 159 -12.28 -20.78 -5.09
CA LYS A 159 -12.38 -21.78 -4.02
C LYS A 159 -12.18 -23.22 -4.51
N SER A 160 -12.68 -23.55 -5.70
CA SER A 160 -12.58 -24.88 -6.29
C SER A 160 -11.17 -25.24 -6.75
N GLN A 161 -10.28 -24.25 -6.90
CA GLN A 161 -8.93 -24.42 -7.43
C GLN A 161 -7.82 -24.20 -6.41
N ILE A 162 -8.14 -23.80 -5.16
CA ILE A 162 -7.12 -23.55 -4.11
C ILE A 162 -6.19 -24.74 -3.95
N GLU A 163 -6.72 -25.94 -3.73
CA GLU A 163 -5.89 -27.14 -3.48
C GLU A 163 -4.99 -27.47 -4.67
N ALA A 164 -5.51 -27.35 -5.90
CA ALA A 164 -4.75 -27.61 -7.11
C ALA A 164 -3.61 -26.59 -7.29
N ILE A 165 -3.88 -25.29 -7.07
CA ILE A 165 -2.85 -24.25 -7.13
C ILE A 165 -1.81 -24.44 -6.06
N THR A 166 -2.20 -24.73 -4.81
CA THR A 166 -1.26 -24.96 -3.71
C THR A 166 -0.26 -26.05 -4.09
N LYS A 167 -0.75 -27.20 -4.58
CA LYS A 167 0.12 -28.31 -5.03
C LYS A 167 1.06 -27.90 -6.17
N LEU A 168 0.57 -27.13 -7.14
CA LEU A 168 1.40 -26.70 -8.27
C LEU A 168 2.45 -25.66 -7.85
N ILE A 169 2.11 -24.72 -6.96
CA ILE A 169 3.06 -23.74 -6.42
C ILE A 169 4.12 -24.43 -5.55
N GLU A 170 3.74 -25.42 -4.75
CA GLU A 170 4.69 -26.23 -3.96
C GLU A 170 5.63 -27.04 -4.85
N ALA A 171 5.13 -27.59 -5.95
CA ALA A 171 5.92 -28.39 -6.89
C ALA A 171 6.85 -27.52 -7.76
N ASP A 172 6.34 -26.43 -8.32
CA ASP A 172 7.07 -25.59 -9.28
C ASP A 172 7.94 -24.53 -8.59
N GLN A 173 7.65 -24.20 -7.32
CA GLN A 173 8.30 -23.17 -6.51
C GLN A 173 8.60 -21.87 -7.29
N PRO A 174 7.60 -21.24 -7.95
CA PRO A 174 7.81 -20.10 -8.85
C PRO A 174 8.46 -18.88 -8.19
N VAL A 175 8.38 -18.78 -6.86
CA VAL A 175 8.93 -17.68 -6.04
C VAL A 175 9.94 -18.15 -5.01
N GLY A 176 10.41 -19.40 -5.07
CA GLY A 176 11.41 -19.94 -4.16
C GLY A 176 10.91 -20.03 -2.72
N ASP A 177 11.62 -19.38 -1.81
CA ASP A 177 11.38 -19.41 -0.35
C ASP A 177 10.38 -18.36 0.15
N ILE A 178 9.88 -17.49 -0.74
CA ILE A 178 8.88 -16.48 -0.38
C ILE A 178 7.56 -17.17 -0.01
N PRO A 179 7.02 -16.94 1.21
CA PRO A 179 5.75 -17.53 1.63
C PRO A 179 4.59 -17.14 0.70
N VAL A 180 3.74 -18.11 0.36
CA VAL A 180 2.54 -17.91 -0.46
C VAL A 180 1.31 -18.36 0.31
N ASP A 181 0.50 -17.40 0.71
CA ASP A 181 -0.78 -17.63 1.37
C ASP A 181 -1.92 -17.66 0.35
N PHE A 182 -2.99 -18.40 0.66
CA PHE A 182 -4.17 -18.52 -0.21
C PHE A 182 -5.42 -18.04 0.51
N LYS A 183 -6.22 -17.22 -0.15
CA LYS A 183 -7.57 -16.87 0.30
C LYS A 183 -8.60 -17.16 -0.77
N SER A 184 -9.75 -17.68 -0.34
CA SER A 184 -10.89 -17.91 -1.24
C SER A 184 -11.40 -16.59 -1.81
N SER A 185 -11.60 -16.56 -3.12
CA SER A 185 -12.18 -15.44 -3.85
C SER A 185 -13.54 -15.83 -4.43
N GLY A 186 -14.48 -14.87 -4.43
CA GLY A 186 -15.78 -15.00 -5.08
C GLY A 186 -15.76 -14.74 -6.59
N GLY A 187 -14.59 -14.47 -7.18
CA GLY A 187 -14.44 -14.12 -8.60
C GLY A 187 -14.07 -12.66 -8.81
N ILE A 188 -13.83 -12.30 -10.08
CA ILE A 188 -13.66 -10.91 -10.51
C ILE A 188 -15.04 -10.27 -10.56
N GLY A 189 -15.26 -9.21 -9.78
CA GLY A 189 -16.51 -8.44 -9.82
C GLY A 189 -16.78 -7.95 -11.24
N SER A 190 -17.97 -8.27 -11.78
CA SER A 190 -18.40 -7.72 -13.06
C SER A 190 -18.92 -6.29 -12.87
N PRO A 191 -18.69 -5.37 -13.83
CA PRO A 191 -19.26 -4.02 -13.78
C PRO A 191 -20.79 -4.10 -13.56
N ALA A 192 -21.31 -3.25 -12.67
CA ALA A 192 -22.76 -3.11 -12.53
C ALA A 192 -23.33 -2.64 -13.87
N LYS A 193 -24.35 -3.35 -14.39
CA LYS A 193 -25.07 -2.92 -15.58
C LYS A 193 -25.72 -1.56 -15.25
N SER A 194 -25.32 -0.52 -15.98
CA SER A 194 -25.99 0.79 -15.95
C SER A 194 -27.34 0.73 -16.63
#